data_AF-A0A9P5WC93-F1
#
_entry.id   AF-A0A9P5WC93-F1
#
_cell.length_a   1.000
_cell.length_b   1.000
_cell.length_c   1.000
_cell.angle_alpha   90.00
_cell.angle_beta   90.00
_cell.angle_gamma   90.00
#
_symmetry.space_group_name_H-M   'P 1'
#
loop_
_entity.id
_entity.type
_entity.pdbx_description
1 polymer ?
#
loop_
_entity_poly.entity_id
_entity_poly.type
_entity_poly.pdbx_seq_one_letter_code
_entity_poly.pdbx_strand_id
1 'polypeptide(L)'
;MTVKGTLSLRAQDNLQGSNVMLDGVIRVNSNKFDAKSNPSGIINLGVAENQLMTKELAEILFGYGESPSGSKILRKHFANNIFNRYFNPHEPVHGEHIVLAAGCSAIVDNFTFSVCDPGDGILITTPYY
;
A
#
# COMPACT_ATOMS: atom_id res chain seq x y z
N MET A 1 38.54 8.26 -13.38
CA MET A 1 38.28 8.16 -11.92
C MET A 1 36.79 8.34 -11.72
N THR A 2 36.05 7.25 -11.57
CA THR A 2 34.60 7.27 -11.38
C THR A 2 34.34 7.60 -9.92
N VAL A 3 33.69 8.74 -9.66
CA VAL A 3 33.25 9.09 -8.30
C VAL A 3 32.24 8.03 -7.88
N LYS A 4 32.64 7.10 -7.01
CA LYS A 4 31.73 6.14 -6.37
C LYS A 4 30.69 6.97 -5.61
N GLY A 5 29.42 6.88 -6.02
CA GLY A 5 28.33 7.56 -5.34
C GLY A 5 28.31 7.22 -3.86
N THR A 6 28.02 8.21 -3.02
CA THR A 6 27.96 8.11 -1.55
C THR A 6 26.75 7.31 -1.04
N LEU A 7 25.91 6.78 -1.94
CA LEU A 7 24.70 6.02 -1.62
C LEU A 7 24.94 4.51 -1.69
N SER A 8 24.05 3.73 -1.07
CA SER A 8 24.09 2.27 -1.19
C SER A 8 23.85 1.82 -2.65
N LEU A 9 24.35 0.65 -3.02
CA LEU A 9 24.14 0.09 -4.37
C LEU A 9 22.65 0.00 -4.72
N ARG A 10 21.81 -0.49 -3.80
CA ARG A 10 20.35 -0.55 -3.96
C ARG A 10 19.74 0.83 -4.26
N ALA A 11 20.20 1.88 -3.59
CA ALA A 11 19.70 3.22 -3.85
C ALA A 11 20.15 3.74 -5.22
N GLN A 12 21.39 3.44 -5.64
CA GLN A 12 21.88 3.79 -6.96
C GLN A 12 21.11 3.06 -8.06
N ASP A 13 20.76 1.79 -7.86
CA ASP A 13 20.00 1.00 -8.83
C ASP A 13 18.54 1.48 -8.94
N ASN A 14 17.90 1.81 -7.82
CA ASN A 14 16.52 2.33 -7.80
C ASN A 14 16.37 3.71 -8.47
N LEU A 15 17.45 4.46 -8.65
CA LEU A 15 17.44 5.76 -9.33
C LEU A 15 17.57 5.63 -10.85
N GLN A 16 17.81 4.43 -11.37
CA GLN A 16 17.99 4.21 -12.80
C GLN A 16 16.65 3.90 -13.48
N GLY A 17 16.39 4.57 -14.61
CA GLY A 17 15.26 4.28 -15.49
C GLY A 17 14.13 5.31 -15.45
N SER A 18 13.36 5.37 -16.54
CA SER A 18 12.14 6.17 -16.65
C SER A 18 10.93 5.42 -16.08
N ASN A 19 10.08 6.10 -15.33
CA ASN A 19 8.86 5.53 -14.77
C ASN A 19 7.63 6.22 -15.40
N VAL A 20 6.99 5.54 -16.35
CA VAL A 20 5.84 6.06 -17.09
C VAL A 20 4.64 6.39 -16.19
N MET A 21 4.47 5.65 -15.09
CA MET A 21 3.42 5.92 -14.11
C MET A 21 3.72 7.21 -13.34
N LEU A 22 4.99 7.41 -12.96
CA LEU A 22 5.44 8.65 -12.33
C LEU A 22 5.27 9.85 -13.28
N ASP A 23 5.58 9.70 -14.56
CA ASP A 23 5.38 10.76 -15.56
C ASP A 23 3.91 11.17 -15.67
N GLY A 24 2.99 10.18 -15.67
CA GLY A 24 1.55 10.43 -15.64
C GLY A 24 1.11 11.18 -14.38
N VAL A 25 1.60 10.76 -13.21
CA VAL A 25 1.33 11.42 -11.93
C VAL A 25 1.87 12.86 -11.93
N ILE A 26 3.08 13.09 -12.41
CA ILE A 26 3.67 14.44 -12.54
C ILE A 26 2.80 15.30 -13.43
N ARG A 27 2.41 14.81 -14.62
CA ARG A 27 1.60 15.57 -15.58
C ARG A 27 0.25 15.98 -14.99
N VAL A 28 -0.44 15.06 -14.33
CA VAL A 28 -1.71 15.34 -13.63
C VAL A 28 -1.46 16.39 -12.54
N ASN A 29 -0.42 16.22 -11.73
CA ASN A 29 -0.12 17.12 -10.62
C ASN A 29 0.22 18.55 -11.06
N SER A 30 0.89 18.71 -12.20
CA SER A 30 1.26 20.01 -12.76
C SER A 30 0.11 20.76 -13.44
N ASN A 31 -0.99 20.09 -13.77
CA ASN A 31 -2.16 20.71 -14.43
C ASN A 31 -3.47 20.09 -13.93
N LYS A 32 -3.73 20.14 -12.63
CA LYS A 32 -4.94 19.52 -12.03
C LYS A 32 -6.20 20.26 -12.48
N PHE A 33 -7.23 19.49 -12.80
CA PHE A 33 -8.57 20.03 -12.97
C PHE A 33 -9.08 20.68 -11.67
N ASP A 34 -9.67 21.86 -11.81
CA ASP A 34 -10.50 22.49 -10.79
C ASP A 34 -11.67 23.20 -11.48
N ALA A 35 -12.90 22.98 -11.01
CA ALA A 35 -14.09 23.46 -11.70
C ALA A 35 -14.19 25.00 -11.81
N LYS A 36 -13.46 25.75 -10.97
CA LYS A 36 -13.50 27.23 -10.94
C LYS A 36 -12.23 27.85 -11.51
N SER A 37 -11.08 27.40 -11.03
CA SER A 37 -9.76 27.99 -11.29
C SER A 37 -9.00 27.34 -12.43
N ASN A 38 -9.31 26.09 -12.80
CA ASN A 38 -8.68 25.41 -13.93
C ASN A 38 -9.62 24.36 -14.58
N PRO A 39 -10.72 24.79 -15.22
CA PRO A 39 -11.72 23.87 -15.78
C PRO A 39 -11.19 23.08 -16.99
N SER A 40 -10.07 23.51 -17.59
CA SER A 40 -9.37 22.77 -18.65
C SER A 40 -8.22 21.88 -18.13
N GLY A 41 -8.07 21.76 -16.81
CA GLY A 41 -7.07 20.89 -16.21
C GLY A 41 -7.40 19.41 -16.37
N ILE A 42 -6.45 18.56 -16.01
CA ILE A 42 -6.52 17.11 -16.13
C ILE A 42 -7.27 16.52 -14.94
N ILE A 43 -8.31 15.73 -15.23
CA ILE A 43 -9.03 14.94 -14.24
C ILE A 43 -8.23 13.66 -13.96
N ASN A 44 -7.91 13.39 -12.70
CA ASN A 44 -7.18 12.19 -12.31
C ASN A 44 -8.11 10.97 -12.25
N LEU A 45 -7.96 10.05 -13.19
CA LEU A 45 -8.63 8.74 -13.20
C LEU A 45 -7.63 7.58 -13.06
N GLY A 46 -6.37 7.88 -12.73
CA GLY A 46 -5.28 6.90 -12.65
C GLY A 46 -4.98 6.39 -11.25
N VAL A 47 -5.71 6.84 -10.23
CA VAL A 47 -5.49 6.46 -8.82
C VAL A 47 -6.71 5.72 -8.31
N ALA A 48 -6.50 4.51 -7.79
CA ALA A 48 -7.52 3.72 -7.12
C ALA A 48 -7.66 4.16 -5.65
N GLU A 49 -8.36 5.27 -5.43
CA GLU A 49 -8.65 5.80 -4.08
C GLU A 49 -10.15 5.85 -3.84
N ASN A 50 -10.58 5.49 -2.62
CA ASN A 50 -11.97 5.60 -2.20
C ASN A 50 -12.12 6.73 -1.17
N GLN A 51 -12.64 7.87 -1.63
CA GLN A 51 -12.88 9.05 -0.78
C GLN A 51 -14.32 9.16 -0.27
N LEU A 52 -15.17 8.16 -0.56
CA LEU A 52 -16.61 8.24 -0.27
C LEU A 52 -16.92 8.31 1.23
N MET A 53 -16.04 7.73 2.07
CA MET A 53 -16.21 7.64 3.52
C MET A 53 -15.24 8.53 4.30
N THR A 54 -14.52 9.43 3.63
CA THR A 54 -13.45 10.21 4.27
C THR A 54 -13.98 11.10 5.40
N LYS A 55 -15.21 11.63 5.29
CA LYS A 55 -15.79 12.50 6.30
C LYS A 55 -16.08 11.75 7.60
N GLU A 56 -16.70 10.59 7.48
CA GLU A 56 -17.08 9.72 8.59
C GLU A 56 -15.84 9.18 9.30
N LEU A 57 -14.78 8.85 8.53
CA LEU A 57 -13.54 8.34 9.09
C LEU A 57 -12.68 9.43 9.76
N ALA A 58 -12.80 10.69 9.34
CA ALA A 58 -12.03 11.79 9.93
C ALA A 58 -12.37 12.07 11.40
N GLU A 59 -13.56 11.64 11.86
CA GLU A 59 -14.00 11.79 13.25
C GLU A 59 -13.46 10.67 14.15
N ILE A 60 -12.86 9.62 13.59
CA ILE A 60 -12.35 8.46 14.33
C ILE A 60 -10.89 8.71 14.71
N LEU A 61 -10.61 8.80 16.02
CA LEU A 61 -9.25 8.86 16.54
C LEU A 61 -8.69 7.44 16.71
N PHE A 62 -7.60 7.13 16.00
CA PHE A 62 -6.84 5.91 16.21
C PHE A 62 -5.74 6.11 17.26
N GLY A 63 -5.68 5.21 18.24
CA GLY A 63 -4.62 5.17 19.25
C GLY A 63 -3.43 4.31 18.83
N TYR A 64 -2.34 4.37 19.60
CA TYR A 64 -1.17 3.51 19.40
C TYR A 64 -1.46 2.07 19.80
N GLY A 65 -0.95 1.11 19.03
CA GLY A 65 -1.14 -0.32 19.29
C GLY A 65 -0.38 -0.82 20.52
N GLU A 66 -0.90 -1.87 21.16
CA GLU A 66 -0.33 -2.44 22.40
C GLU A 66 0.95 -3.28 22.16
N SER A 67 1.29 -3.56 20.90
CA SER A 67 2.33 -4.53 20.52
C SER A 67 2.80 -4.28 19.08
N PRO A 68 4.05 -4.66 18.72
CA PRO A 68 4.54 -4.67 17.34
C PRO A 68 3.66 -5.48 16.37
N SER A 69 2.91 -6.47 16.87
CA SER A 69 1.97 -7.27 16.06
C SER A 69 0.58 -6.62 15.91
N GLY A 70 0.38 -5.43 16.49
CA GLY A 70 -0.91 -4.77 16.57
C GLY A 70 -1.75 -5.16 17.78
N SER A 71 -2.73 -4.32 18.13
CA SER A 71 -3.63 -4.58 19.27
C SER A 71 -4.41 -5.88 19.10
N LYS A 72 -4.54 -6.65 20.19
CA LYS A 72 -5.33 -7.90 20.21
C LYS A 72 -6.79 -7.64 19.86
N ILE A 73 -7.34 -6.53 20.36
CA ILE A 73 -8.72 -6.12 20.08
C ILE A 73 -8.90 -5.87 18.58
N LEU A 74 -7.99 -5.09 17.99
CA LEU A 74 -8.06 -4.78 16.55
C LEU A 74 -7.99 -6.05 15.70
N ARG A 75 -7.05 -6.95 15.99
CA ARG A 75 -6.94 -8.23 15.27
C ARG A 75 -8.19 -9.09 15.39
N LYS A 76 -8.77 -9.20 16.59
CA LYS A 76 -10.03 -9.91 16.81
C LYS A 76 -11.19 -9.26 16.04
N HIS A 77 -11.22 -7.94 15.92
CA HIS A 77 -12.25 -7.24 15.15
C HIS A 77 -12.10 -7.49 13.64
N PHE A 78 -10.88 -7.44 13.09
CA PHE A 78 -10.63 -7.81 11.69
C PHE A 78 -11.07 -9.25 11.40
N ALA A 79 -10.65 -10.20 12.24
CA ALA A 79 -11.02 -11.61 12.11
C ALA A 79 -12.55 -11.79 12.03
N ASN A 80 -13.29 -11.25 13.01
CA ASN A 80 -14.73 -11.51 13.12
C ASN A 80 -15.60 -10.64 12.21
N ASN A 81 -15.28 -9.35 12.08
CA ASN A 81 -16.17 -8.38 11.42
C ASN A 81 -15.80 -8.14 9.96
N ILE A 82 -14.60 -8.52 9.53
CA ILE A 82 -14.19 -8.44 8.13
C ILE A 82 -14.14 -9.84 7.52
N PHE A 83 -13.19 -10.68 7.95
CA PHE A 83 -12.93 -11.96 7.31
C PHE A 83 -14.07 -12.96 7.50
N ASN A 84 -14.42 -13.31 8.74
CA ASN A 84 -15.48 -14.29 9.02
C ASN A 84 -16.87 -13.80 8.57
N ARG A 85 -17.09 -12.48 8.55
CA ARG A 85 -18.38 -11.88 8.15
C ARG A 85 -18.58 -11.85 6.64
N TYR A 86 -17.55 -11.46 5.87
CA TYR A 86 -17.73 -11.17 4.43
C TYR A 86 -17.10 -12.21 3.50
N PHE A 87 -16.14 -13.01 3.96
CA PHE A 87 -15.37 -13.91 3.09
C PHE A 87 -15.73 -15.39 3.22
N ASN A 88 -16.66 -15.75 4.13
CA ASN A 88 -17.11 -17.14 4.37
C ASN A 88 -15.95 -18.17 4.34
N PRO A 89 -14.95 -18.03 5.21
CA PRO A 89 -13.77 -18.88 5.16
C PRO A 89 -14.12 -20.32 5.55
N HIS A 90 -13.43 -21.30 4.95
CA HIS A 90 -13.63 -22.73 5.26
C HIS A 90 -13.38 -23.02 6.75
N GLU A 91 -12.34 -22.41 7.32
CA GLU A 91 -12.09 -22.43 8.76
C GLU A 91 -12.20 -21.01 9.33
N PRO A 92 -12.75 -20.82 10.54
CA PRO A 92 -12.82 -19.51 11.16
C PRO A 92 -11.44 -18.85 11.29
N VAL A 93 -11.33 -17.60 10.87
CA VAL A 93 -10.13 -16.78 11.10
C VAL A 93 -10.12 -16.33 12.55
N HIS A 94 -8.99 -16.51 13.23
CA HIS A 94 -8.76 -16.04 14.60
C HIS A 94 -7.81 -14.83 14.61
N GLY A 95 -7.85 -14.02 15.67
CA GLY A 95 -7.00 -12.83 15.77
C GLY A 95 -5.51 -13.17 15.82
N GLU A 96 -5.20 -14.38 16.29
CA GLU A 96 -3.87 -15.00 16.34
C GLU A 96 -3.31 -15.30 14.95
N HIS A 97 -4.16 -15.44 13.93
CA HIS A 97 -3.74 -15.64 12.53
C HIS A 97 -3.40 -14.32 11.81
N ILE A 98 -3.61 -13.16 12.46
CA ILE A 98 -3.48 -11.84 11.83
C ILE A 98 -2.24 -11.12 12.35
N VAL A 99 -1.47 -10.54 11.41
CA VAL A 99 -0.37 -9.60 11.68
C VAL A 99 -0.71 -8.27 11.01
N LEU A 100 -0.48 -7.16 11.72
CA LEU A 100 -0.67 -5.82 11.19
C LEU A 100 0.69 -5.24 10.74
N ALA A 101 0.69 -4.50 9.63
CA ALA A 101 1.83 -3.70 9.19
C ALA A 101 1.35 -2.37 8.60
N ALA A 102 2.30 -1.49 8.25
CA ALA A 102 2.04 -0.16 7.73
C ALA A 102 1.56 -0.17 6.25
N GLY A 103 0.39 -0.78 6.01
CA GLY A 103 -0.24 -0.87 4.70
C GLY A 103 0.19 -2.09 3.88
N CYS A 104 -0.47 -2.26 2.72
CA CYS A 104 -0.32 -3.45 1.86
C CYS A 104 1.13 -3.62 1.35
N SER A 105 1.79 -2.54 0.94
CA SER A 105 3.17 -2.61 0.44
C SER A 105 4.15 -3.17 1.47
N ALA A 106 4.04 -2.75 2.74
CA ALA A 106 4.87 -3.28 3.82
C ALA A 106 4.54 -4.76 4.11
N ILE A 107 3.27 -5.17 3.98
CA ILE A 107 2.88 -6.57 4.14
C ILE A 107 3.50 -7.43 3.04
N VAL A 108 3.45 -6.99 1.78
CA VAL A 108 4.04 -7.74 0.65
C VAL A 108 5.56 -7.87 0.80
N ASP A 109 6.24 -6.81 1.22
CA ASP A 109 7.69 -6.83 1.47
C ASP A 109 8.03 -7.77 2.63
N ASN A 110 7.36 -7.63 3.79
CA ASN A 110 7.57 -8.50 4.95
C ASN A 110 7.27 -9.98 4.63
N PHE A 111 6.20 -10.25 3.87
CA PHE A 111 5.84 -11.60 3.45
C PHE A 111 6.92 -12.18 2.56
N THR A 112 7.33 -11.46 1.50
CA THR A 112 8.39 -11.89 0.58
C THR A 112 9.69 -12.15 1.32
N PHE A 113 10.08 -11.25 2.23
CA PHE A 113 11.27 -11.41 3.06
C PHE A 113 11.21 -12.65 3.96
N SER A 114 10.01 -13.05 4.41
CA SER A 114 9.84 -14.16 5.34
C SER A 114 9.79 -15.53 4.65
N VAL A 115 9.44 -15.58 3.36
CA VAL A 115 9.18 -16.84 2.63
C VAL A 115 10.13 -17.10 1.46
N CYS A 116 11.00 -16.15 1.12
CA CYS A 116 11.94 -16.26 0.01
C CYS A 116 13.38 -15.95 0.46
N ASP A 117 14.34 -16.67 -0.10
CA ASP A 117 15.75 -16.33 -0.06
C ASP A 117 16.17 -15.53 -1.31
N PRO A 118 17.31 -14.80 -1.28
CA PRO A 118 17.84 -14.14 -2.47
C PRO A 118 18.08 -15.13 -3.61
N GLY A 119 17.36 -14.93 -4.72
CA GLY A 119 17.41 -15.80 -5.90
C GLY A 119 16.12 -16.58 -6.15
N ASP A 120 15.23 -16.66 -5.16
CA ASP A 120 13.88 -17.21 -5.35
C ASP A 120 13.00 -16.32 -6.23
N GLY A 121 11.96 -16.91 -6.80
CA GLY A 121 10.97 -16.22 -7.63
C GLY A 121 9.54 -16.39 -7.11
N ILE A 122 8.70 -15.36 -7.32
CA ILE A 122 7.27 -15.38 -7.02
C ILE A 122 6.50 -15.36 -8.35
N LEU A 123 5.55 -16.29 -8.51
CA LEU A 123 4.64 -16.30 -9.66
C LEU A 123 3.50 -15.30 -9.43
N ILE A 124 3.27 -14.43 -10.40
CA ILE A 124 2.19 -13.44 -10.39
C ILE A 124 1.41 -13.55 -11.70
N THR A 125 0.09 -13.66 -11.61
CA THR A 125 -0.78 -13.70 -12.80
C THR A 125 -0.91 -12.32 -13.42
N THR A 126 -0.90 -12.25 -14.75
CA THR A 126 -1.06 -11.00 -15.50
C THR A 126 -2.53 -10.74 -15.89
N PRO A 127 -3.02 -9.48 -15.84
CA PRO A 127 -2.31 -8.27 -15.39
C PRO A 127 -2.26 -8.19 -13.85
N TYR A 128 -1.25 -7.52 -13.33
CA TYR A 128 -1.02 -7.34 -11.89
C TYR A 128 -0.88 -5.86 -11.52
N TYR A 129 -0.89 -5.59 -10.22
CA TYR A 129 -0.68 -4.26 -9.64
C TYR A 129 0.78 -3.80 -9.78
#